data_AF-A0A960QQB7-F1
#
_entry.id   AF-A0A960QQB7-F1
#
_cell.length_a   1.000
_cell.length_b   1.000
_cell.length_c   1.000
_cell.angle_alpha   90.00
_cell.angle_beta   90.00
_cell.angle_gamma   90.00
#
_symmetry.space_group_name_H-M   'P 1'
#
loop_
_entity.id
_entity.type
_entity.pdbx_description
1 polymer ?
#
loop_
_entity_poly.entity_id
_entity_poly.type
_entity_poly.pdbx_seq_one_letter_code
_entity_poly.pdbx_strand_id
1 'polypeptide(L)'
;MSIVTLVKKPSTSEHFFTDSRGTYRVDKLFEWINSHSEKHKLLPITHLLEYVIHDTWDNFDELRRTNFRLVFDDQGHQRRMKQVDLAYPIIVTNFNQLIDGVHRLFRAIFEKRENIKAVFVDQSQLDSIKLVESDVIPRTSHVEELPIADVYLNLPTSSLPEDREERRNVVEDYFPDHLPTATSTDKGFEVCLERPSSPYGCYTHDDSLKTGLDWWQEGTRVRDICAQYRFLNRGILALEEQWVPLSWSRTFQSIGKIPEEIVLLHLDDHQDMMAPRIGKRLDGEMVDYITGNHIDFLDSDSIKKAIESGAIGKGSILTPLIWLIPKIHVRHLTFRPHPNTTYKIDKVTFSDDVLFSSKNRIGLHFLDTSWENLNQQSSYVVTPNFDAWLHGIPEDVPIFLHFDLDYFNNRFDGNSRWREDPSARSFDPRFTKQKQHLKHVVRGIKQKNLQDRIIDTSIGISPGFFPAEFWKPMVNEIYRELRTLGINLTKGVTMSTR
;
A
#
# COMPACT_ATOMS: atom_id res chain seq x y z
N MET A 1 -40.83 -16.94 -22.36
CA MET A 1 -41.68 -16.81 -21.15
C MET A 1 -40.74 -16.78 -19.95
N SER A 2 -40.44 -15.57 -19.48
CA SER A 2 -39.53 -15.36 -18.35
C SER A 2 -40.32 -15.56 -17.06
N ILE A 3 -40.03 -16.64 -16.34
CA ILE A 3 -40.59 -16.87 -15.01
C ILE A 3 -39.83 -15.94 -14.07
N VAL A 4 -40.45 -14.80 -13.75
CA VAL A 4 -40.04 -13.95 -12.63
C VAL A 4 -40.47 -14.68 -11.36
N THR A 5 -39.55 -15.44 -10.77
CA THR A 5 -39.75 -15.99 -9.43
C THR A 5 -39.63 -14.85 -8.43
N LEU A 6 -40.77 -14.31 -8.01
CA LEU A 6 -40.87 -13.43 -6.85
C LEU A 6 -40.45 -14.22 -5.62
N VAL A 7 -39.19 -14.04 -5.20
CA VAL A 7 -38.62 -14.71 -4.04
C VAL A 7 -39.18 -14.11 -2.77
N LYS A 8 -39.71 -14.97 -1.90
CA LYS A 8 -40.20 -14.63 -0.56
C LYS A 8 -39.04 -14.07 0.27
N LYS A 9 -39.20 -12.82 0.73
CA LYS A 9 -38.34 -12.16 1.73
C LYS A 9 -38.18 -13.07 2.96
N PRO A 10 -36.96 -13.32 3.48
CA PRO A 10 -36.80 -13.84 4.83
C PRO A 10 -37.43 -12.85 5.83
N SER A 11 -37.90 -13.36 6.96
CA SER A 11 -38.69 -12.65 7.98
C SER A 11 -38.20 -11.24 8.33
N THR A 12 -39.16 -10.37 8.62
CA THR A 12 -39.08 -8.93 8.96
C THR A 12 -38.33 -8.58 10.27
N SER A 13 -37.39 -9.39 10.73
CA SER A 13 -36.49 -9.00 11.82
C SER A 13 -35.36 -8.16 11.24
N GLU A 14 -35.19 -6.94 11.73
CA GLU A 14 -34.04 -6.11 11.37
C GLU A 14 -32.74 -6.87 11.73
N HIS A 15 -31.85 -7.03 10.77
CA HIS A 15 -30.60 -7.78 10.91
C HIS A 15 -29.44 -6.79 10.85
N PHE A 16 -28.61 -6.79 11.90
CA PHE A 16 -27.53 -5.83 12.08
C PHE A 16 -26.18 -6.52 12.18
N PHE A 17 -25.15 -5.81 11.76
CA PHE A 17 -23.75 -6.15 11.97
C PHE A 17 -23.09 -5.00 12.71
N THR A 18 -22.26 -5.29 13.71
CA THR A 18 -21.56 -4.27 14.51
C THR A 18 -20.07 -4.60 14.56
N ASP A 19 -19.24 -3.61 14.28
CA ASP A 19 -17.78 -3.67 14.46
C ASP A 19 -17.30 -2.48 15.32
N SER A 20 -15.99 -2.26 15.39
CA SER A 20 -15.40 -1.13 16.11
C SER A 20 -15.74 0.25 15.52
N ARG A 21 -16.27 0.31 14.29
CA ARG A 21 -16.56 1.54 13.54
C ARG A 21 -18.05 1.87 13.52
N GLY A 22 -18.95 0.93 13.75
CA GLY A 22 -20.38 1.22 13.92
C GLY A 22 -21.30 0.03 13.84
N THR A 23 -22.60 0.33 13.75
CA THR A 23 -23.65 -0.66 13.51
C THR A 23 -24.31 -0.42 12.14
N TYR A 24 -24.48 -1.51 11.39
CA TYR A 24 -24.80 -1.52 9.97
C TYR A 24 -26.05 -2.37 9.68
N ARG A 25 -26.84 -1.95 8.69
CA ARG A 25 -28.03 -2.67 8.23
C ARG A 25 -27.71 -3.77 7.22
N VAL A 26 -27.71 -5.02 7.65
CA VAL A 26 -27.42 -6.16 6.76
C VAL A 26 -28.50 -6.32 5.67
N ASP A 27 -29.75 -5.95 5.95
CA ASP A 27 -30.82 -5.98 4.96
C ASP A 27 -30.59 -5.01 3.79
N LYS A 28 -30.04 -3.82 4.08
CA LYS A 28 -29.61 -2.86 3.05
C LYS A 28 -28.40 -3.34 2.26
N LEU A 29 -27.50 -4.07 2.91
CA LEU A 29 -26.38 -4.70 2.24
C LEU A 29 -26.87 -5.75 1.21
N PHE A 30 -27.89 -6.53 1.55
CA PHE A 30 -28.50 -7.46 0.61
C PHE A 30 -29.19 -6.76 -0.58
N GLU A 31 -29.83 -5.60 -0.38
CA GLU A 31 -30.37 -4.80 -1.49
C GLU A 31 -29.26 -4.42 -2.48
N TRP A 32 -28.10 -3.98 -1.98
CA TRP A 32 -26.93 -3.65 -2.79
C TRP A 32 -26.32 -4.89 -3.47
N ILE A 33 -26.12 -5.99 -2.73
CA ILE A 33 -25.54 -7.23 -3.28
C ILE A 33 -26.39 -7.75 -4.44
N ASN A 34 -27.71 -7.76 -4.28
CA ASN A 34 -28.61 -8.28 -5.30
C ASN A 34 -28.63 -7.43 -6.57
N SER A 35 -28.25 -6.14 -6.50
CA SER A 35 -28.09 -5.28 -7.67
C SER A 35 -26.70 -5.31 -8.31
N HIS A 36 -25.72 -5.98 -7.69
CA HIS A 36 -24.32 -6.03 -8.12
C HIS A 36 -23.83 -7.47 -8.34
N SER A 37 -24.50 -8.20 -9.22
CA SER A 37 -24.20 -9.63 -9.48
C SER A 37 -22.76 -9.90 -9.94
N GLU A 38 -22.11 -8.91 -10.56
CA GLU A 38 -20.72 -8.92 -11.00
C GLU A 38 -19.71 -8.94 -9.85
N LYS A 39 -20.13 -8.55 -8.63
CA LYS A 39 -19.28 -8.59 -7.42
C LYS A 39 -19.25 -9.97 -6.76
N HIS A 40 -20.08 -10.91 -7.21
CA HIS A 40 -20.10 -12.24 -6.62
C HIS A 40 -18.88 -13.05 -7.08
N LYS A 41 -18.15 -13.59 -6.11
CA LYS A 41 -16.99 -14.46 -6.30
C LYS A 41 -17.32 -15.88 -5.86
N LEU A 42 -16.68 -16.88 -6.46
CA LEU A 42 -16.66 -18.24 -5.93
C LEU A 42 -15.36 -18.40 -5.13
N LEU A 43 -15.50 -18.68 -3.83
CA LEU A 43 -14.37 -18.89 -2.94
C LEU A 43 -14.21 -20.37 -2.60
N PRO A 44 -12.97 -20.91 -2.66
CA PRO A 44 -12.69 -22.21 -2.07
C PRO A 44 -13.04 -22.21 -0.59
N ILE A 45 -13.79 -23.21 -0.15
CA ILE A 45 -14.20 -23.32 1.26
C ILE A 45 -12.99 -23.50 2.18
N THR A 46 -11.91 -24.11 1.69
CA THR A 46 -10.64 -24.23 2.40
C THR A 46 -10.06 -22.88 2.81
N HIS A 47 -10.14 -21.86 1.97
CA HIS A 47 -9.66 -20.51 2.29
C HIS A 47 -10.46 -19.87 3.43
N LEU A 48 -11.76 -20.17 3.52
CA LEU A 48 -12.63 -19.63 4.57
C LEU A 48 -12.41 -20.34 5.90
N LEU A 49 -12.12 -21.64 5.89
CA LEU A 49 -11.93 -22.42 7.12
C LEU A 49 -10.74 -21.91 7.93
N GLU A 50 -9.66 -21.50 7.28
CA GLU A 50 -8.49 -20.93 7.97
C GLU A 50 -8.86 -19.63 8.70
N TYR A 51 -9.77 -18.80 8.17
CA TYR A 51 -10.09 -17.48 8.74
C TYR A 51 -11.31 -17.48 9.67
N VAL A 52 -12.33 -18.29 9.39
CA VAL A 52 -13.54 -18.41 10.23
C VAL A 52 -13.23 -19.04 11.59
N ILE A 53 -12.13 -19.80 11.68
CA ILE A 53 -11.58 -20.29 12.95
C ILE A 53 -10.99 -19.13 13.78
N HIS A 54 -10.62 -18.01 13.16
CA HIS A 54 -9.91 -16.91 13.80
C HIS A 54 -10.73 -15.64 14.08
N ASP A 55 -11.78 -15.35 13.30
CA ASP A 55 -12.35 -13.99 13.28
C ASP A 55 -13.76 -13.87 13.89
N THR A 56 -14.17 -14.88 14.67
CA THR A 56 -15.49 -14.84 15.30
C THR A 56 -15.38 -15.16 16.79
N TRP A 57 -15.67 -14.14 17.61
CA TRP A 57 -15.98 -14.18 19.04
C TRP A 57 -14.77 -14.21 20.00
N ASP A 58 -14.86 -13.41 21.07
CA ASP A 58 -13.84 -13.09 22.10
C ASP A 58 -12.89 -14.23 22.53
N ASN A 59 -11.70 -13.83 23.00
CA ASN A 59 -10.68 -14.59 23.75
C ASN A 59 -10.38 -16.04 23.27
N PHE A 60 -9.22 -16.16 22.62
CA PHE A 60 -8.79 -17.31 21.81
C PHE A 60 -8.40 -18.59 22.55
N ASP A 61 -8.12 -18.53 23.86
CA ASP A 61 -7.53 -19.67 24.56
C ASP A 61 -8.55 -20.73 25.02
N GLU A 62 -9.86 -20.41 25.07
CA GLU A 62 -10.91 -21.38 25.43
C GLU A 62 -11.84 -21.78 24.25
N LEU A 63 -11.82 -21.05 23.13
CA LEU A 63 -12.92 -21.08 22.15
C LEU A 63 -12.72 -21.89 20.85
N ARG A 64 -11.56 -22.54 20.66
CA ARG A 64 -11.28 -23.37 19.46
C ARG A 64 -12.24 -24.55 19.23
N ARG A 65 -13.23 -24.78 20.09
CA ARG A 65 -14.18 -25.90 19.99
C ARG A 65 -15.64 -25.57 20.29
N THR A 66 -15.99 -24.36 20.73
CA THR A 66 -17.34 -24.10 21.26
C THR A 66 -18.33 -23.62 20.20
N ASN A 67 -17.98 -22.72 19.27
CA ASN A 67 -18.96 -22.15 18.33
C ASN A 67 -19.36 -23.09 17.18
N PHE A 68 -18.41 -23.83 16.59
CA PHE A 68 -18.73 -24.94 15.68
C PHE A 68 -19.66 -25.94 16.38
N ARG A 69 -19.31 -26.31 17.60
CA ARG A 69 -20.10 -27.22 18.42
C ARG A 69 -21.46 -26.63 18.79
N LEU A 70 -21.61 -25.33 19.05
CA LEU A 70 -22.88 -24.66 19.30
C LEU A 70 -23.79 -24.71 18.07
N VAL A 71 -23.25 -24.48 16.87
CA VAL A 71 -24.02 -24.64 15.62
C VAL A 71 -24.48 -26.09 15.42
N PHE A 72 -23.65 -27.05 15.81
CA PHE A 72 -23.98 -28.48 15.74
C PHE A 72 -24.85 -28.99 16.90
N ASP A 73 -24.78 -28.41 18.08
CA ASP A 73 -25.50 -28.86 19.28
C ASP A 73 -26.87 -28.15 19.41
N ASP A 74 -27.02 -26.97 18.80
CA ASP A 74 -28.29 -26.24 18.75
C ASP A 74 -29.19 -26.68 17.58
N GLN A 75 -30.37 -27.20 17.91
CA GLN A 75 -31.34 -27.65 16.91
C GLN A 75 -31.85 -26.51 16.01
N GLY A 76 -31.87 -25.27 16.50
CA GLY A 76 -32.27 -24.10 15.72
C GLY A 76 -31.25 -23.77 14.63
N HIS A 77 -29.96 -23.82 14.94
CA HIS A 77 -28.87 -23.67 13.98
C HIS A 77 -28.87 -24.80 12.95
N GLN A 78 -29.05 -26.06 13.38
CA GLN A 78 -29.18 -27.20 12.46
C GLN A 78 -30.37 -27.05 11.49
N ARG A 79 -31.54 -26.61 11.99
CA ARG A 79 -32.72 -26.35 11.15
C ARG A 79 -32.44 -25.24 10.13
N ARG A 80 -31.85 -24.13 10.58
CA ARG A 80 -31.45 -23.02 9.69
C ARG A 80 -30.46 -23.50 8.62
N MET A 81 -29.42 -24.24 8.99
CA MET A 81 -28.47 -24.85 8.04
C MET A 81 -29.14 -25.72 6.99
N LYS A 82 -30.16 -26.51 7.34
CA LYS A 82 -30.89 -27.34 6.37
C LYS A 82 -31.77 -26.51 5.41
N GLN A 83 -32.15 -25.31 5.82
CA GLN A 83 -33.09 -24.45 5.09
C GLN A 83 -32.41 -23.34 4.27
N VAL A 84 -31.19 -22.92 4.62
CA VAL A 84 -30.50 -21.83 3.91
C VAL A 84 -30.16 -22.19 2.47
N ASP A 85 -30.45 -21.29 1.53
CA ASP A 85 -30.16 -21.50 0.12
C ASP A 85 -28.71 -21.09 -0.21
N LEU A 86 -27.95 -22.03 -0.81
CA LEU A 86 -26.56 -21.84 -1.22
C LEU A 86 -26.41 -21.02 -2.51
N ALA A 87 -27.51 -20.72 -3.21
CA ALA A 87 -27.49 -19.79 -4.34
C ALA A 87 -27.17 -18.34 -3.92
N TYR A 88 -27.43 -18.01 -2.65
CA TYR A 88 -27.10 -16.72 -2.05
C TYR A 88 -25.66 -16.67 -1.55
N PRO A 89 -24.97 -15.54 -1.72
CA PRO A 89 -23.60 -15.41 -1.26
C PRO A 89 -23.52 -15.31 0.26
N ILE A 90 -22.39 -15.70 0.82
CA ILE A 90 -21.94 -15.18 2.12
C ILE A 90 -21.45 -13.73 1.95
N ILE A 91 -21.52 -12.95 3.01
CA ILE A 91 -21.07 -11.56 3.01
C ILE A 91 -19.85 -11.47 3.92
N VAL A 92 -18.76 -10.94 3.38
CA VAL A 92 -17.47 -10.86 4.08
C VAL A 92 -16.92 -9.44 3.95
N THR A 93 -16.30 -8.89 4.98
CA THR A 93 -15.54 -7.63 4.85
C THR A 93 -14.26 -7.86 4.03
N ASN A 94 -13.63 -6.80 3.57
CA ASN A 94 -12.29 -6.88 2.98
C ASN A 94 -11.20 -7.38 3.95
N PHE A 95 -11.48 -7.39 5.25
CA PHE A 95 -10.61 -7.99 6.28
C PHE A 95 -10.89 -9.48 6.51
N ASN A 96 -11.71 -10.09 5.65
CA ASN A 96 -12.11 -11.49 5.73
C ASN A 96 -13.04 -11.82 6.92
N GLN A 97 -13.66 -10.79 7.53
CA GLN A 97 -14.63 -10.96 8.60
C GLN A 97 -16.01 -11.31 8.04
N LEU A 98 -16.60 -12.39 8.53
CA LEU A 98 -17.93 -12.83 8.08
C LEU A 98 -19.03 -11.94 8.69
N ILE A 99 -19.74 -11.19 7.83
CA ILE A 99 -20.89 -10.37 8.21
C ILE A 99 -22.16 -11.22 8.27
N ASP A 100 -22.40 -12.03 7.24
CA ASP A 100 -23.58 -12.89 7.15
C ASP A 100 -23.32 -14.15 6.32
N GLY A 101 -24.10 -15.20 6.58
CA GLY A 101 -24.07 -16.44 5.82
C GLY A 101 -23.28 -17.55 6.49
N VAL A 102 -23.07 -17.47 7.81
CA VAL A 102 -22.45 -18.55 8.61
C VAL A 102 -23.14 -19.89 8.37
N HIS A 103 -24.48 -19.94 8.40
CA HIS A 103 -25.22 -21.18 8.12
C HIS A 103 -25.03 -21.67 6.68
N ARG A 104 -24.86 -20.76 5.70
CA ARG A 104 -24.58 -21.12 4.30
C ARG A 104 -23.20 -21.74 4.18
N LEU A 105 -22.20 -21.16 4.82
CA LEU A 105 -20.85 -21.72 4.90
C LEU A 105 -20.86 -23.12 5.51
N PHE A 106 -21.51 -23.29 6.67
CA PHE A 106 -21.64 -24.58 7.33
C PHE A 106 -22.39 -25.62 6.49
N ARG A 107 -23.48 -25.22 5.84
CA ARG A 107 -24.21 -26.10 4.91
C ARG A 107 -23.31 -26.53 3.75
N ALA A 108 -22.54 -25.60 3.16
CA ALA A 108 -21.64 -25.92 2.06
C ALA A 108 -20.50 -26.88 2.49
N ILE A 109 -19.95 -26.70 3.69
CA ILE A 109 -18.99 -27.64 4.30
C ILE A 109 -19.62 -29.03 4.48
N PHE A 110 -20.83 -29.09 5.04
CA PHE A 110 -21.54 -30.36 5.28
C PHE A 110 -21.89 -31.09 3.98
N GLU A 111 -22.30 -30.34 2.95
CA GLU A 111 -22.54 -30.84 1.60
C GLU A 111 -21.24 -31.14 0.82
N LYS A 112 -20.06 -30.97 1.43
CA LYS A 112 -18.75 -31.17 0.80
C LYS A 112 -18.59 -30.41 -0.52
N ARG A 113 -19.12 -29.19 -0.57
CA ARG A 113 -18.87 -28.29 -1.70
C ARG A 113 -17.39 -27.93 -1.74
N GLU A 114 -16.86 -27.69 -2.93
CA GLU A 114 -15.51 -27.15 -3.08
C GLU A 114 -15.50 -25.63 -2.88
N ASN A 115 -16.56 -24.97 -3.38
CA ASN A 115 -16.66 -23.53 -3.43
C ASN A 115 -17.98 -23.03 -2.84
N ILE A 116 -17.97 -21.78 -2.36
CA ILE A 116 -19.16 -21.04 -1.95
C ILE A 116 -19.19 -19.66 -2.60
N LYS A 117 -20.39 -19.19 -2.92
CA LYS A 117 -20.57 -17.82 -3.43
C LYS A 117 -20.32 -16.83 -2.29
N ALA A 118 -19.53 -15.79 -2.53
CA ALA A 118 -19.23 -14.75 -1.56
C ALA A 118 -19.28 -13.37 -2.23
N VAL A 119 -19.56 -12.35 -1.43
CA VAL A 119 -19.38 -10.95 -1.81
C VAL A 119 -18.56 -10.29 -0.73
N PHE A 120 -17.52 -9.57 -1.17
CA PHE A 120 -16.72 -8.73 -0.30
C PHE A 120 -17.27 -7.31 -0.28
N VAL A 121 -17.30 -6.72 0.90
CA VAL A 121 -17.76 -5.35 1.12
C VAL A 121 -16.61 -4.54 1.72
N ASP A 122 -16.35 -3.38 1.13
CA ASP A 122 -15.39 -2.42 1.63
C ASP A 122 -16.02 -1.47 2.64
N GLN A 123 -15.20 -0.61 3.22
CA GLN A 123 -15.66 0.31 4.25
C GLN A 123 -16.62 1.37 3.70
N SER A 124 -16.41 1.84 2.48
CA SER A 124 -17.31 2.83 1.85
C SER A 124 -18.72 2.27 1.65
N GLN A 125 -18.84 0.98 1.31
CA GLN A 125 -20.16 0.33 1.22
C GLN A 125 -20.79 0.17 2.60
N LEU A 126 -20.03 -0.20 3.63
CA LEU A 126 -20.53 -0.28 5.00
C LEU A 126 -21.01 1.10 5.50
N ASP A 127 -20.22 2.15 5.30
CA ASP A 127 -20.57 3.50 5.73
C ASP A 127 -21.85 4.01 5.06
N SER A 128 -22.14 3.61 3.81
CA SER A 128 -23.38 3.97 3.11
C SER A 128 -24.67 3.41 3.76
N ILE A 129 -24.55 2.41 4.64
CA ILE A 129 -25.67 1.73 5.31
C ILE A 129 -25.57 1.77 6.85
N LYS A 130 -24.71 2.64 7.37
CA LYS A 130 -24.46 2.83 8.80
C LYS A 130 -25.65 3.51 9.48
N LEU A 131 -26.08 2.98 10.62
CA LEU A 131 -27.26 3.46 11.36
C LEU A 131 -26.95 4.53 12.38
N VAL A 132 -25.85 4.32 13.10
CA VAL A 132 -25.42 5.13 14.24
C VAL A 132 -23.95 5.39 14.00
N GLU A 133 -23.59 6.66 13.85
CA GLU A 133 -22.21 7.06 14.13
C GLU A 133 -21.96 6.67 15.58
N SER A 134 -20.93 5.86 15.83
CA SER A 134 -20.42 5.69 17.18
C SER A 134 -20.33 7.07 17.84
N ASP A 135 -20.57 7.21 19.15
CA ASP A 135 -20.42 8.46 19.95
C ASP A 135 -18.99 9.07 19.92
N VAL A 136 -18.18 8.69 18.94
CA VAL A 136 -16.92 9.28 18.55
C VAL A 136 -17.22 10.71 18.09
N ILE A 137 -16.99 11.64 19.02
CA ILE A 137 -16.84 13.07 18.75
C ILE A 137 -16.07 13.22 17.43
N PRO A 138 -16.56 13.98 16.44
CA PRO A 138 -15.86 14.19 15.18
C PRO A 138 -14.44 14.66 15.48
N ARG A 139 -13.46 13.82 15.19
CA ARG A 139 -12.06 14.14 15.43
C ARG A 139 -11.59 14.95 14.25
N THR A 140 -11.64 16.26 14.41
CA THR A 140 -11.00 17.18 13.48
C THR A 140 -9.54 17.31 13.89
N SER A 141 -8.64 17.27 12.89
CA SER A 141 -7.26 17.65 13.11
C SER A 141 -7.17 18.97 13.88
N HIS A 142 -6.16 19.09 14.74
CA HIS A 142 -5.86 20.36 15.40
C HIS A 142 -5.43 21.46 14.42
N VAL A 143 -5.10 21.09 13.18
CA VAL A 143 -4.72 22.00 12.10
C VAL A 143 -5.85 22.06 11.06
N GLU A 144 -6.43 23.25 10.89
CA GLU A 144 -7.43 23.47 9.83
C GLU A 144 -6.80 23.33 8.43
N GLU A 145 -7.58 22.73 7.51
CA GLU A 145 -7.24 22.59 6.09
C GLU A 145 -5.89 21.87 5.85
N LEU A 146 -5.71 20.71 6.48
CA LEU A 146 -4.60 19.81 6.13
C LEU A 146 -4.79 19.27 4.69
N PRO A 147 -3.71 19.16 3.91
CA PRO A 147 -3.78 18.66 2.54
C PRO A 147 -4.04 17.15 2.49
N ILE A 148 -3.66 16.41 3.53
CA ILE A 148 -4.05 15.03 3.81
C ILE A 148 -4.55 15.02 5.26
N ALA A 149 -5.77 14.54 5.48
CA ALA A 149 -6.36 14.49 6.81
C ALA A 149 -5.65 13.47 7.71
N ASP A 150 -5.62 13.75 9.01
CA ASP A 150 -5.16 12.79 10.00
C ASP A 150 -6.07 11.56 10.01
N VAL A 151 -5.48 10.40 10.29
CA VAL A 151 -6.21 9.13 10.35
C VAL A 151 -6.35 8.67 11.79
N TYR A 152 -7.56 8.27 12.18
CA TYR A 152 -7.84 7.75 13.51
C TYR A 152 -8.19 6.27 13.44
N LEU A 153 -7.50 5.47 14.24
CA LEU A 153 -7.67 4.03 14.33
C LEU A 153 -8.07 3.64 15.75
N ASN A 154 -8.96 2.66 15.87
CA ASN A 154 -9.31 2.04 17.14
C ASN A 154 -8.77 0.62 17.12
N LEU A 155 -7.78 0.35 17.99
CA LEU A 155 -7.11 -0.92 18.10
C LEU A 155 -7.51 -1.62 19.40
N PRO A 156 -7.67 -2.95 19.43
CA PRO A 156 -7.93 -3.69 20.66
C PRO A 156 -6.75 -3.62 21.63
N THR A 157 -6.99 -3.88 22.92
CA THR A 157 -5.93 -3.89 23.95
C THR A 157 -4.79 -4.85 23.63
N SER A 158 -5.05 -5.93 22.88
CA SER A 158 -4.03 -6.89 22.47
C SER A 158 -3.08 -6.39 21.38
N SER A 159 -3.41 -5.32 20.67
CA SER A 159 -2.62 -4.82 19.53
C SER A 159 -1.41 -3.99 19.96
N LEU A 160 -1.42 -3.42 21.16
CA LEU A 160 -0.36 -2.53 21.63
C LEU A 160 -0.03 -2.80 23.10
N PRO A 161 1.23 -2.60 23.52
CA PRO A 161 1.63 -2.68 24.92
C PRO A 161 0.85 -1.72 25.84
N GLU A 162 0.61 -2.14 27.08
CA GLU A 162 0.05 -1.27 28.11
C GLU A 162 1.06 -0.22 28.58
N ASP A 163 2.35 -0.57 28.60
CA ASP A 163 3.42 0.38 28.91
C ASP A 163 3.47 1.51 27.88
N ARG A 164 3.59 2.75 28.37
CA ARG A 164 3.49 3.94 27.53
C ARG A 164 4.69 4.12 26.61
N GLU A 165 5.91 3.83 27.09
CA GLU A 165 7.11 4.01 26.28
C GLU A 165 7.23 2.89 25.23
N GLU A 166 6.96 1.65 25.64
CA GLU A 166 6.92 0.50 24.72
C GLU A 166 5.87 0.70 23.63
N ARG A 167 4.66 1.15 24.01
CA ARG A 167 3.60 1.48 23.04
C ARG A 167 4.03 2.58 22.08
N ARG A 168 4.65 3.65 22.56
CA ARG A 168 5.13 4.73 21.69
C ARG A 168 6.10 4.16 20.65
N ASN A 169 7.10 3.39 21.08
CA ASN A 169 8.10 2.82 20.20
C ASN A 169 7.47 1.89 19.15
N VAL A 170 6.54 1.00 19.55
CA VAL A 170 5.85 0.10 18.61
C VAL A 170 5.09 0.87 17.53
N VAL A 171 4.37 1.93 17.91
CA VAL A 171 3.56 2.70 16.94
C VAL A 171 4.45 3.57 16.05
N GLU A 172 5.51 4.18 16.59
CA GLU A 172 6.50 4.94 15.81
C GLU A 172 7.23 4.04 14.79
N ASP A 173 7.65 2.84 15.20
CA ASP A 173 8.29 1.85 14.33
C ASP A 173 7.34 1.32 13.24
N TYR A 174 6.05 1.18 13.57
CA TYR A 174 5.05 0.68 12.62
C TYR A 174 4.57 1.75 11.63
N PHE A 175 4.53 3.03 12.05
CA PHE A 175 4.13 4.20 11.25
C PHE A 175 5.25 5.25 11.10
N PRO A 176 6.44 4.90 10.55
CA PRO A 176 7.58 5.82 10.44
C PRO A 176 7.34 7.07 9.56
N ASP A 177 6.30 7.05 8.73
CA ASP A 177 5.90 8.15 7.85
C ASP A 177 4.83 9.08 8.46
N HIS A 178 4.47 8.85 9.72
CA HIS A 178 3.53 9.64 10.50
C HIS A 178 4.18 10.14 11.81
N LEU A 179 3.48 11.02 12.52
CA LEU A 179 3.73 11.37 13.90
C LEU A 179 2.65 10.70 14.76
N PRO A 180 2.74 9.39 15.00
CA PRO A 180 1.64 8.68 15.59
C PRO A 180 1.53 8.96 17.09
N THR A 181 0.30 9.02 17.60
CA THR A 181 0.03 9.06 19.04
C THR A 181 -0.98 7.98 19.40
N ALA A 182 -0.80 7.33 20.56
CA ALA A 182 -1.66 6.25 21.01
C ALA A 182 -2.19 6.51 22.43
N THR A 183 -3.50 6.69 22.55
CA THR A 183 -4.21 6.99 23.79
C THR A 183 -5.04 5.80 24.24
N SER A 184 -4.91 5.39 25.50
CA SER A 184 -5.72 4.31 26.07
C SER A 184 -7.18 4.74 26.25
N THR A 185 -8.10 3.81 26.01
CA THR A 185 -9.56 3.96 26.13
C THR A 185 -10.14 2.73 26.82
N ASP A 186 -11.42 2.77 27.21
CA ASP A 186 -12.10 1.62 27.80
C ASP A 186 -12.22 0.41 26.86
N LYS A 187 -12.02 0.60 25.55
CA LYS A 187 -12.16 -0.43 24.50
C LYS A 187 -10.83 -0.84 23.85
N GLY A 188 -9.70 -0.36 24.37
CA GLY A 188 -8.37 -0.58 23.80
C GLY A 188 -7.63 0.74 23.58
N PHE A 189 -7.08 0.95 22.38
CA PHE A 189 -6.29 2.12 22.04
C PHE A 189 -6.89 2.90 20.89
N GLU A 190 -6.83 4.21 21.03
CA GLU A 190 -7.03 5.15 19.95
C GLU A 190 -5.67 5.59 19.42
N VAL A 191 -5.42 5.34 18.14
CA VAL A 191 -4.20 5.78 17.47
C VAL A 191 -4.55 6.90 16.49
N CYS A 192 -3.94 8.07 16.68
CA CYS A 192 -3.97 9.17 15.73
C CYS A 192 -2.69 9.12 14.88
N LEU A 193 -2.84 9.09 13.56
CA LEU A 193 -1.76 9.13 12.59
C LEU A 193 -1.72 10.52 11.96
N GLU A 194 -0.92 11.40 12.55
CA GLU A 194 -0.73 12.75 12.02
C GLU A 194 0.35 12.74 10.93
N ARG A 195 0.16 13.52 9.86
CA ARG A 195 1.25 13.76 8.92
C ARG A 195 2.23 14.79 9.50
N PRO A 196 3.54 14.73 9.19
CA PRO A 196 4.49 15.76 9.58
C PRO A 196 4.09 17.13 8.98
N SER A 197 3.33 17.90 9.74
CA SER A 197 2.70 19.16 9.32
C SER A 197 3.29 20.39 10.01
N SER A 198 4.24 20.17 10.93
CA SER A 198 4.81 21.19 11.80
C SER A 198 6.31 21.40 11.53
N PRO A 199 6.88 22.55 11.93
CA PRO A 199 8.33 22.79 11.92
C PRO A 199 9.13 21.83 12.82
N TYR A 200 8.49 20.92 13.54
CA TYR A 200 9.13 19.87 14.33
C TYR A 200 9.32 18.56 13.54
N GLY A 201 8.86 18.49 12.27
CA GLY A 201 9.13 17.37 11.38
C GLY A 201 10.59 17.33 10.89
N CYS A 202 10.99 16.18 10.36
CA CYS A 202 12.33 15.84 9.84
C CYS A 202 12.81 16.66 8.63
N TYR A 203 12.22 17.81 8.32
CA TYR A 203 12.58 18.63 7.16
C TYR A 203 13.38 19.89 7.54
N THR A 204 13.32 20.33 8.80
CA THR A 204 13.79 21.66 9.21
C THR A 204 15.30 21.79 9.38
N HIS A 205 16.06 20.70 9.25
CA HIS A 205 17.52 20.73 9.23
C HIS A 205 18.10 21.19 7.88
N ASP A 206 17.27 21.39 6.85
CA ASP A 206 17.67 21.94 5.56
C ASP A 206 17.43 23.45 5.50
N ASP A 207 18.51 24.22 5.64
CA ASP A 207 18.52 25.69 5.58
C ASP A 207 17.94 26.24 4.26
N SER A 208 17.99 25.45 3.17
CA SER A 208 17.52 25.82 1.83
C SER A 208 16.07 25.39 1.56
N LEU A 209 15.39 24.72 2.50
CA LEU A 209 14.07 24.11 2.27
C LEU A 209 13.05 25.12 1.73
N LYS A 210 12.99 26.33 2.30
CA LYS A 210 12.08 27.38 1.83
C LYS A 210 12.32 27.69 0.34
N THR A 211 13.57 27.81 -0.09
CA THR A 211 13.90 28.06 -1.50
C THR A 211 13.47 26.89 -2.39
N GLY A 212 13.63 25.65 -1.92
CA GLY A 212 13.15 24.46 -2.61
C GLY A 212 11.63 24.46 -2.79
N LEU A 213 10.87 24.77 -1.73
CA LEU A 213 9.41 24.85 -1.74
C LEU A 213 8.90 26.00 -2.61
N ASP A 214 9.52 27.17 -2.56
CA ASP A 214 9.18 28.31 -3.42
C ASP A 214 9.43 27.97 -4.91
N TRP A 215 10.51 27.23 -5.21
CA TRP A 215 10.75 26.71 -6.56
C TRP A 215 9.69 25.68 -6.97
N TRP A 216 9.31 24.80 -6.05
CA TRP A 216 8.26 23.83 -6.30
C TRP A 216 7.00 24.59 -6.74
N GLN A 217 6.41 25.37 -5.84
CA GLN A 217 5.30 26.26 -6.13
C GLN A 217 5.24 27.34 -5.06
N GLU A 218 5.11 28.60 -5.47
CA GLU A 218 4.95 29.73 -4.56
C GLU A 218 3.82 29.47 -3.56
N GLY A 219 4.12 29.67 -2.27
CA GLY A 219 3.17 29.42 -1.18
C GLY A 219 3.12 27.98 -0.65
N THR A 220 3.89 27.04 -1.23
CA THR A 220 4.01 25.67 -0.67
C THR A 220 4.68 25.72 0.70
N ARG A 221 4.07 25.09 1.69
CA ARG A 221 4.58 25.00 3.07
C ARG A 221 5.11 23.61 3.36
N VAL A 222 5.86 23.49 4.46
CA VAL A 222 6.37 22.20 4.97
C VAL A 222 5.25 21.17 5.11
N ARG A 223 4.09 21.58 5.64
CA ARG A 223 2.92 20.70 5.80
C ARG A 223 2.35 20.17 4.50
N ASP A 224 2.64 20.82 3.39
CA ASP A 224 2.12 20.45 2.08
C ASP A 224 2.97 19.36 1.42
N ILE A 225 4.22 19.14 1.88
CA ILE A 225 5.20 18.21 1.30
C ILE A 225 4.61 16.83 1.03
N CYS A 226 3.94 16.24 2.03
CA CYS A 226 3.36 14.90 1.94
C CYS A 226 2.29 14.74 0.85
N ALA A 227 1.71 15.84 0.37
CA ALA A 227 0.66 15.87 -0.63
C ALA A 227 1.13 16.37 -2.01
N GLN A 228 2.37 16.81 -2.14
CA GLN A 228 2.85 17.47 -3.35
C GLN A 228 3.39 16.47 -4.39
N TYR A 229 2.71 16.43 -5.54
CA TYR A 229 3.19 15.75 -6.74
C TYR A 229 2.70 16.44 -8.02
N ARG A 230 3.32 16.08 -9.13
CA ARG A 230 3.03 16.59 -10.48
C ARG A 230 3.13 15.46 -11.48
N PHE A 231 2.06 15.24 -12.21
CA PHE A 231 2.14 14.35 -13.36
C PHE A 231 2.97 14.96 -14.47
N LEU A 232 3.80 14.11 -15.05
CA LEU A 232 4.50 14.35 -16.29
C LEU A 232 3.71 13.68 -17.42
N ASN A 233 4.00 14.03 -18.66
CA ASN A 233 3.45 13.32 -19.82
C ASN A 233 3.85 11.84 -19.86
N ARG A 234 4.94 11.47 -19.17
CA ARG A 234 5.43 10.09 -19.05
C ARG A 234 6.06 9.85 -17.68
N GLY A 235 5.24 9.91 -16.63
CA GLY A 235 5.71 9.66 -15.27
C GLY A 235 5.18 10.64 -14.23
N ILE A 236 5.92 10.78 -13.13
CA ILE A 236 5.60 11.68 -12.02
C ILE A 236 6.85 12.35 -11.46
N LEU A 237 6.68 13.58 -10.99
CA LEU A 237 7.61 14.28 -10.12
C LEU A 237 6.91 14.49 -8.77
N ALA A 238 7.47 14.00 -7.68
CA ALA A 238 6.86 14.10 -6.35
C ALA A 238 7.86 14.65 -5.33
N LEU A 239 7.37 15.40 -4.34
CA LEU A 239 8.21 15.73 -3.20
C LEU A 239 8.52 14.46 -2.41
N GLU A 240 7.50 13.65 -2.11
CA GLU A 240 7.65 12.35 -1.45
C GLU A 240 7.46 11.19 -2.42
N GLU A 241 8.34 10.20 -2.36
CA GLU A 241 8.33 9.01 -3.21
C GLU A 241 7.08 8.13 -3.05
N GLN A 242 6.32 8.26 -1.95
CA GLN A 242 5.06 7.55 -1.74
C GLN A 242 4.04 7.75 -2.89
N TRP A 243 4.18 8.83 -3.67
CA TRP A 243 3.32 9.12 -4.83
C TRP A 243 3.73 8.37 -6.11
N VAL A 244 4.90 7.75 -6.17
CA VAL A 244 5.42 7.05 -7.35
C VAL A 244 4.45 5.97 -7.88
N PRO A 245 3.84 5.11 -7.04
CA PRO A 245 2.89 4.10 -7.50
C PRO A 245 1.67 4.65 -8.26
N LEU A 246 1.29 5.91 -8.00
CA LEU A 246 0.21 6.58 -8.72
C LEU A 246 0.52 6.75 -10.21
N SER A 247 1.79 6.99 -10.56
CA SER A 247 2.22 7.05 -11.97
C SER A 247 2.10 5.70 -12.66
N TRP A 248 2.59 4.64 -12.00
CA TRP A 248 2.53 3.28 -12.54
C TRP A 248 1.09 2.85 -12.79
N SER A 249 0.19 3.16 -11.86
CA SER A 249 -1.24 2.92 -12.04
C SER A 249 -1.80 3.60 -13.29
N ARG A 250 -1.49 4.88 -13.51
CA ARG A 250 -1.89 5.59 -14.73
C ARG A 250 -1.29 4.99 -15.99
N THR A 251 -0.04 4.54 -15.91
CA THR A 251 0.61 3.84 -17.02
C THR A 251 -0.12 2.53 -17.33
N PHE A 252 -0.47 1.72 -16.33
CA PHE A 252 -1.25 0.50 -16.53
C PHE A 252 -2.66 0.76 -17.06
N GLN A 253 -3.34 1.80 -16.56
CA GLN A 253 -4.63 2.26 -17.10
C GLN A 253 -4.53 2.63 -18.57
N SER A 254 -3.48 3.35 -18.96
CA SER A 254 -3.26 3.74 -20.36
C SER A 254 -3.01 2.55 -21.28
N ILE A 255 -2.37 1.49 -20.75
CA ILE A 255 -2.13 0.23 -21.45
C ILE A 255 -3.39 -0.67 -21.42
N GLY A 256 -4.28 -0.47 -20.44
CA GLY A 256 -5.50 -1.25 -20.23
C GLY A 256 -5.28 -2.61 -19.54
N LYS A 257 -4.07 -2.88 -19.02
CA LYS A 257 -3.74 -4.12 -18.31
C LYS A 257 -2.46 -3.98 -17.48
N ILE A 258 -2.30 -4.90 -16.54
CA ILE A 258 -1.04 -5.13 -15.82
C ILE A 258 -0.09 -5.95 -16.72
N PRO A 259 1.17 -5.53 -16.91
CA PRO A 259 2.17 -6.33 -17.62
C PRO A 259 2.54 -7.62 -16.86
N GLU A 260 2.82 -8.69 -17.59
CA GLU A 260 3.31 -9.95 -17.03
C GLU A 260 4.76 -9.84 -16.51
N GLU A 261 5.54 -8.95 -17.14
CA GLU A 261 6.95 -8.75 -16.83
C GLU A 261 7.32 -7.26 -16.88
N ILE A 262 8.11 -6.78 -15.91
CA ILE A 262 8.63 -5.41 -15.84
C ILE A 262 10.09 -5.42 -15.38
N VAL A 263 10.91 -4.53 -15.92
CA VAL A 263 12.20 -4.16 -15.35
C VAL A 263 12.07 -2.81 -14.64
N LEU A 264 12.40 -2.74 -13.36
CA LEU A 264 12.48 -1.51 -12.60
C LEU A 264 13.95 -1.10 -12.46
N LEU A 265 14.34 -0.03 -13.14
CA LEU A 265 15.62 0.65 -12.95
C LEU A 265 15.46 1.65 -11.78
N HIS A 266 15.86 1.23 -10.59
CA HIS A 266 15.77 1.97 -9.33
C HIS A 266 17.12 2.65 -9.02
N LEU A 267 17.17 3.98 -8.97
CA LEU A 267 18.33 4.73 -8.50
C LEU A 267 17.97 5.35 -7.17
N ASP A 268 18.55 4.83 -6.10
CA ASP A 268 18.14 5.14 -4.74
C ASP A 268 19.29 4.87 -3.76
N ASP A 269 19.32 5.58 -2.64
CA ASP A 269 20.18 5.20 -1.52
C ASP A 269 19.46 4.23 -0.55
N HIS A 270 18.17 3.95 -0.73
CA HIS A 270 17.33 3.07 0.07
C HIS A 270 16.68 1.95 -0.77
N GLN A 271 16.10 0.95 -0.10
CA GLN A 271 15.56 -0.24 -0.79
C GLN A 271 14.09 -0.11 -1.17
N ASP A 272 13.31 0.64 -0.40
CA ASP A 272 11.88 0.92 -0.56
C ASP A 272 10.97 -0.30 -0.76
N MET A 273 11.41 -1.40 -0.16
CA MET A 273 10.83 -2.74 -0.23
C MET A 273 10.40 -3.28 1.16
N MET A 274 10.18 -2.38 2.13
CA MET A 274 9.58 -2.76 3.42
C MET A 274 8.16 -3.31 3.21
N ALA A 275 7.65 -4.04 4.21
CA ALA A 275 6.27 -4.53 4.18
C ALA A 275 5.30 -3.35 4.32
N PRO A 276 4.43 -3.06 3.32
CA PRO A 276 3.43 -2.00 3.39
C PRO A 276 2.29 -2.42 4.34
N ARG A 277 1.40 -1.49 4.73
CA ARG A 277 0.17 -1.84 5.48
C ARG A 277 -0.93 -2.27 4.50
N ILE A 278 -0.61 -3.28 3.72
CA ILE A 278 -1.48 -3.90 2.72
C ILE A 278 -1.53 -5.38 3.00
N GLY A 279 -2.71 -5.97 2.90
CA GLY A 279 -2.85 -7.41 2.90
C GLY A 279 -3.65 -7.98 1.76
N LYS A 280 -3.78 -9.31 1.79
CA LYS A 280 -4.45 -10.11 0.77
C LYS A 280 -5.78 -10.63 1.29
N ARG A 281 -6.84 -10.34 0.56
CA ARG A 281 -8.17 -10.92 0.78
C ARG A 281 -8.19 -12.40 0.37
N LEU A 282 -9.23 -13.15 0.74
CA LEU A 282 -9.31 -14.60 0.44
C LEU A 282 -9.35 -14.95 -1.06
N ASP A 283 -9.74 -14.01 -1.92
CA ASP A 283 -9.66 -14.14 -3.38
C ASP A 283 -8.36 -13.61 -3.98
N GLY A 284 -7.43 -13.17 -3.12
CA GLY A 284 -6.14 -12.65 -3.51
C GLY A 284 -6.17 -11.17 -3.92
N GLU A 285 -7.27 -10.44 -3.79
CA GLU A 285 -7.25 -8.98 -4.03
C GLU A 285 -6.48 -8.26 -2.90
N MET A 286 -5.88 -7.10 -3.20
CA MET A 286 -5.13 -6.30 -2.22
C MET A 286 -6.07 -5.36 -1.47
N VAL A 287 -5.80 -5.18 -0.17
CA VAL A 287 -6.62 -4.38 0.74
C VAL A 287 -5.73 -3.47 1.57
N ASP A 288 -6.14 -2.21 1.68
CA ASP A 288 -5.58 -1.22 2.60
C ASP A 288 -5.92 -1.62 4.05
N TYR A 289 -4.93 -1.89 4.90
CA TYR A 289 -5.17 -2.29 6.30
C TYR A 289 -5.60 -1.17 7.22
N ILE A 290 -5.43 0.07 6.81
CA ILE A 290 -5.80 1.26 7.57
C ILE A 290 -7.29 1.56 7.32
N THR A 291 -7.73 1.51 6.06
CA THR A 291 -9.10 1.90 5.69
C THR A 291 -10.04 0.73 5.41
N GLY A 292 -9.50 -0.44 5.03
CA GLY A 292 -10.27 -1.58 4.54
C GLY A 292 -10.72 -1.45 3.09
N ASN A 293 -10.26 -0.43 2.38
CA ASN A 293 -10.58 -0.22 0.98
C ASN A 293 -9.78 -1.17 0.07
N HIS A 294 -10.37 -1.50 -1.07
CA HIS A 294 -9.69 -2.26 -2.11
C HIS A 294 -8.58 -1.44 -2.77
N ILE A 295 -7.48 -2.09 -3.14
CA ILE A 295 -6.36 -1.49 -3.85
C ILE A 295 -6.26 -2.13 -5.24
N ASP A 296 -6.46 -1.33 -6.28
CA ASP A 296 -6.36 -1.74 -7.68
C ASP A 296 -5.41 -0.83 -8.45
N PHE A 297 -4.35 -1.40 -9.02
CA PHE A 297 -3.42 -0.63 -9.86
C PHE A 297 -4.01 -0.24 -11.23
N LEU A 298 -5.18 -0.77 -11.62
CA LEU A 298 -5.97 -0.26 -12.74
C LEU A 298 -6.96 0.85 -12.31
N ASP A 299 -7.01 1.21 -11.03
CA ASP A 299 -7.76 2.35 -10.50
C ASP A 299 -6.85 3.30 -9.72
N SER A 300 -6.41 4.37 -10.38
CA SER A 300 -5.55 5.40 -9.80
C SER A 300 -6.14 6.05 -8.55
N ASP A 301 -7.48 6.15 -8.43
CA ASP A 301 -8.10 6.73 -7.25
C ASP A 301 -7.97 5.80 -6.04
N SER A 302 -8.01 4.49 -6.25
CA SER A 302 -7.74 3.51 -5.19
C SER A 302 -6.30 3.59 -4.68
N ILE A 303 -5.33 3.77 -5.59
CA ILE A 303 -3.90 3.94 -5.25
C ILE A 303 -3.68 5.24 -4.50
N LYS A 304 -4.28 6.33 -4.97
CA LYS A 304 -4.23 7.63 -4.27
C LYS A 304 -4.75 7.51 -2.83
N LYS A 305 -5.91 6.88 -2.63
CA LYS A 305 -6.47 6.67 -1.28
C LYS A 305 -5.57 5.84 -0.38
N ALA A 306 -4.93 4.79 -0.93
CA ALA A 306 -3.98 3.96 -0.18
C ALA A 306 -2.69 4.70 0.20
N ILE A 307 -2.25 5.67 -0.61
CA ILE A 307 -1.14 6.58 -0.27
C ILE A 307 -1.57 7.56 0.82
N GLU A 308 -2.74 8.19 0.65
CA GLU A 308 -3.29 9.16 1.60
C GLU A 308 -3.47 8.55 2.99
N SER A 309 -4.04 7.34 3.07
CA SER A 309 -4.20 6.60 4.32
C SER A 309 -2.88 6.20 4.98
N GLY A 310 -1.80 6.07 4.21
CA GLY A 310 -0.52 5.55 4.68
C GLY A 310 -0.35 4.04 4.50
N ALA A 311 -1.27 3.35 3.82
CA ALA A 311 -1.09 1.92 3.51
C ALA A 311 0.10 1.69 2.58
N ILE A 312 0.26 2.59 1.60
CA ILE A 312 1.48 2.77 0.81
C ILE A 312 2.23 3.95 1.42
N GLY A 313 3.23 3.65 2.25
CA GLY A 313 4.07 4.65 2.91
C GLY A 313 5.50 4.67 2.36
N LYS A 314 6.27 5.68 2.81
CA LYS A 314 7.72 5.78 2.55
C LYS A 314 8.44 4.47 2.87
N GLY A 315 9.43 4.10 2.08
CA GLY A 315 10.19 2.87 2.28
C GLY A 315 9.47 1.56 1.92
N SER A 316 8.22 1.60 1.45
CA SER A 316 7.45 0.41 1.04
C SER A 316 6.88 0.48 -0.38
N ILE A 317 7.23 1.52 -1.15
CA ILE A 317 6.58 1.86 -2.41
C ILE A 317 6.73 0.79 -3.50
N LEU A 318 7.82 0.00 -3.47
CA LEU A 318 8.09 -1.02 -4.48
C LEU A 318 7.35 -2.33 -4.20
N THR A 319 7.08 -2.64 -2.93
CA THR A 319 6.49 -3.92 -2.52
C THR A 319 5.14 -4.21 -3.19
N PRO A 320 4.17 -3.27 -3.27
CA PRO A 320 2.91 -3.51 -3.96
C PRO A 320 3.09 -3.82 -5.46
N LEU A 321 3.99 -3.08 -6.13
CA LEU A 321 4.31 -3.33 -7.55
C LEU A 321 4.92 -4.72 -7.73
N ILE A 322 5.89 -5.09 -6.90
CA ILE A 322 6.55 -6.39 -6.95
C ILE A 322 5.53 -7.51 -6.78
N TRP A 323 4.60 -7.36 -5.85
CA TRP A 323 3.52 -8.32 -5.64
C TRP A 323 2.57 -8.44 -6.83
N LEU A 324 2.21 -7.30 -7.42
CA LEU A 324 1.29 -7.22 -8.54
C LEU A 324 1.85 -7.86 -9.82
N ILE A 325 3.12 -7.59 -10.15
CA ILE A 325 3.73 -8.06 -11.40
C ILE A 325 4.17 -9.53 -11.24
N PRO A 326 3.71 -10.46 -12.10
CA PRO A 326 4.09 -11.88 -12.01
C PRO A 326 5.61 -12.08 -11.98
N LYS A 327 6.34 -11.40 -12.87
CA LYS A 327 7.79 -11.45 -12.95
C LYS A 327 8.40 -10.05 -12.99
N ILE A 328 9.17 -9.67 -11.97
CA ILE A 328 9.78 -8.33 -11.89
C ILE A 328 11.29 -8.39 -11.73
N HIS A 329 11.98 -7.53 -12.47
CA HIS A 329 13.43 -7.39 -12.39
C HIS A 329 13.77 -6.03 -11.79
N VAL A 330 14.01 -5.99 -10.48
CA VAL A 330 14.49 -4.80 -9.80
C VAL A 330 16.00 -4.70 -9.99
N ARG A 331 16.46 -3.62 -10.60
CA ARG A 331 17.87 -3.25 -10.76
C ARG A 331 18.09 -1.99 -9.95
N HIS A 332 18.72 -2.13 -8.80
CA HIS A 332 18.95 -1.08 -7.84
C HIS A 332 20.40 -0.61 -7.88
N LEU A 333 20.58 0.63 -8.29
CA LEU A 333 21.86 1.31 -8.28
C LEU A 333 21.98 2.13 -7.00
N THR A 334 22.91 1.73 -6.12
CA THR A 334 23.11 2.38 -4.82
C THR A 334 24.58 2.35 -4.42
N PHE A 335 25.00 3.31 -3.60
CA PHE A 335 26.31 3.27 -2.97
C PHE A 335 26.28 2.60 -1.59
N ARG A 336 25.11 2.17 -1.08
CA ARG A 336 25.06 1.42 0.18
C ARG A 336 25.76 0.06 0.04
N PRO A 337 26.52 -0.37 1.06
CA PRO A 337 27.05 -1.72 1.08
C PRO A 337 25.89 -2.71 1.24
N HIS A 338 25.92 -3.78 0.45
CA HIS A 338 25.03 -4.92 0.57
C HIS A 338 25.85 -6.20 0.71
N PRO A 339 25.37 -7.20 1.48
CA PRO A 339 26.11 -8.44 1.71
C PRO A 339 26.29 -9.23 0.41
N ASN A 340 25.24 -9.29 -0.41
CA ASN A 340 25.24 -9.87 -1.75
C ASN A 340 24.69 -8.87 -2.77
N THR A 341 24.91 -9.17 -4.05
CA THR A 341 24.49 -8.30 -5.16
C THR A 341 23.30 -8.83 -5.93
N THR A 342 22.95 -10.11 -5.78
CA THR A 342 21.91 -10.77 -6.59
C THR A 342 21.02 -11.65 -5.73
N TYR A 343 19.72 -11.38 -5.78
CA TYR A 343 18.70 -12.09 -5.00
C TYR A 343 17.54 -12.52 -5.90
N LYS A 344 16.96 -13.67 -5.56
CA LYS A 344 15.60 -14.04 -5.91
C LYS A 344 14.64 -13.29 -4.97
N ILE A 345 13.55 -12.78 -5.53
CA ILE A 345 12.48 -12.17 -4.75
C ILE A 345 11.37 -13.20 -4.54
N ASP A 346 11.10 -13.56 -3.29
CA ASP A 346 9.94 -14.36 -2.90
C ASP A 346 8.86 -13.48 -2.26
N LYS A 347 7.64 -13.62 -2.78
CA LYS A 347 6.44 -12.94 -2.27
C LYS A 347 5.91 -13.74 -1.08
N VAL A 348 5.89 -13.13 0.10
CA VAL A 348 5.51 -13.79 1.35
C VAL A 348 4.51 -12.98 2.16
N THR A 349 3.58 -13.64 2.84
CA THR A 349 2.69 -12.97 3.78
C THR A 349 3.14 -13.16 5.22
N PHE A 350 2.88 -12.14 6.05
CA PHE A 350 3.23 -12.11 7.46
C PHE A 350 1.99 -11.83 8.33
N SER A 351 2.12 -12.11 9.63
CA SER A 351 1.19 -11.61 10.65
C SER A 351 1.32 -10.10 10.75
N ASP A 352 0.21 -9.40 10.96
CA ASP A 352 0.23 -7.98 11.33
C ASP A 352 -0.16 -7.80 12.80
N ASP A 353 0.82 -7.72 13.68
CA ASP A 353 0.52 -7.76 15.12
C ASP A 353 -0.01 -6.42 15.67
N VAL A 354 -0.09 -5.37 14.84
CA VAL A 354 -0.56 -4.03 15.24
C VAL A 354 -1.99 -3.77 14.75
N LEU A 355 -2.20 -3.82 13.42
CA LEU A 355 -3.50 -3.50 12.81
C LEU A 355 -4.45 -4.70 12.77
N PHE A 356 -3.93 -5.88 12.41
CA PHE A 356 -4.76 -7.06 12.17
C PHE A 356 -3.98 -8.36 12.40
N SER A 357 -4.32 -9.15 13.42
CA SER A 357 -3.69 -10.44 13.76
C SER A 357 -3.78 -11.56 12.69
N SER A 358 -4.18 -11.20 11.48
CA SER A 358 -4.25 -11.99 10.27
C SER A 358 -2.89 -12.19 9.59
N LYS A 359 -2.64 -13.39 9.03
CA LYS A 359 -1.37 -13.80 8.39
C LYS A 359 -1.30 -13.53 6.88
N ASN A 360 -1.76 -12.36 6.46
CA ASN A 360 -1.95 -12.00 5.04
C ASN A 360 -1.43 -10.61 4.69
N ARG A 361 -0.68 -9.94 5.57
CA ARG A 361 0.05 -8.71 5.20
C ARG A 361 1.12 -9.06 4.19
N ILE A 362 1.20 -8.33 3.08
CA ILE A 362 2.19 -8.60 2.03
C ILE A 362 3.59 -8.14 2.45
N GLY A 363 4.61 -8.88 2.01
CA GLY A 363 5.98 -8.42 2.02
C GLY A 363 6.90 -9.35 1.23
N LEU A 364 8.21 -9.21 1.41
CA LEU A 364 9.20 -9.80 0.52
C LEU A 364 10.29 -10.52 1.32
N HIS A 365 10.74 -11.66 0.80
CA HIS A 365 11.96 -12.32 1.21
C HIS A 365 12.97 -12.30 0.05
N PHE A 366 14.24 -12.11 0.40
CA PHE A 366 15.35 -12.11 -0.55
C PHE A 366 16.22 -13.34 -0.29
N LEU A 367 16.32 -14.20 -1.29
CA LEU A 367 17.16 -15.39 -1.23
C LEU A 367 18.34 -15.22 -2.17
N ASP A 368 19.54 -15.50 -1.69
CA ASP A 368 20.74 -15.43 -2.53
C ASP A 368 20.60 -16.33 -3.76
N THR A 369 21.01 -15.80 -4.92
CA THR A 369 20.99 -16.54 -6.18
C THR A 369 22.18 -16.14 -7.05
N SER A 370 22.47 -16.93 -8.08
CA SER A 370 23.43 -16.60 -9.12
C SER A 370 22.78 -15.86 -10.30
N TRP A 371 23.62 -15.23 -11.13
CA TRP A 371 23.19 -14.46 -12.31
C TRP A 371 22.45 -15.31 -13.34
N GLU A 372 22.85 -16.58 -13.51
CA GLU A 372 22.28 -17.51 -14.49
C GLU A 372 20.80 -17.81 -14.23
N ASN A 373 20.36 -17.68 -12.97
CA ASN A 373 19.00 -17.98 -12.54
C ASN A 373 18.08 -16.74 -12.49
N LEU A 374 18.62 -15.52 -12.63
CA LEU A 374 17.84 -14.28 -12.45
C LEU A 374 16.72 -14.13 -13.48
N ASN A 375 16.93 -14.61 -14.71
CA ASN A 375 15.97 -14.41 -15.80
C ASN A 375 14.77 -15.37 -15.75
N GLN A 376 14.76 -16.36 -14.86
CA GLN A 376 13.69 -17.35 -14.74
C GLN A 376 12.63 -16.95 -13.71
N GLN A 377 12.88 -15.90 -12.92
CA GLN A 377 12.06 -15.54 -11.76
C GLN A 377 12.14 -14.04 -11.47
N SER A 378 11.35 -13.56 -10.51
CA SER A 378 11.51 -12.20 -9.99
C SER A 378 12.87 -12.06 -9.30
N SER A 379 13.57 -10.97 -9.60
CA SER A 379 14.97 -10.80 -9.25
C SER A 379 15.27 -9.40 -8.71
N TYR A 380 16.12 -9.31 -7.71
CA TYR A 380 16.66 -8.06 -7.19
C TYR A 380 18.18 -8.06 -7.36
N VAL A 381 18.68 -7.13 -8.15
CA VAL A 381 20.12 -6.88 -8.29
C VAL A 381 20.43 -5.54 -7.66
N VAL A 382 21.38 -5.51 -6.74
CA VAL A 382 21.82 -4.29 -6.06
C VAL A 382 23.31 -4.12 -6.23
N THR A 383 23.74 -2.94 -6.68
CA THR A 383 25.14 -2.72 -7.01
C THR A 383 25.49 -1.23 -7.09
N PRO A 384 26.71 -0.82 -6.74
CA PRO A 384 27.24 0.50 -7.09
C PRO A 384 27.81 0.57 -8.51
N ASN A 385 27.92 -0.56 -9.21
CA ASN A 385 28.54 -0.66 -10.52
C ASN A 385 27.51 -0.50 -11.65
N PHE A 386 27.66 0.55 -12.45
CA PHE A 386 26.76 0.89 -13.54
C PHE A 386 26.65 -0.19 -14.64
N ASP A 387 27.76 -0.82 -15.00
CA ASP A 387 27.76 -1.87 -16.02
C ASP A 387 27.02 -3.12 -15.52
N ALA A 388 27.21 -3.47 -14.24
CA ALA A 388 26.50 -4.56 -13.58
C ALA A 388 25.00 -4.24 -13.41
N TRP A 389 24.66 -2.98 -13.12
CA TRP A 389 23.28 -2.52 -12.95
C TRP A 389 22.44 -2.73 -14.22
N LEU A 390 23.04 -2.47 -15.39
CA LEU A 390 22.38 -2.66 -16.70
C LEU A 390 22.67 -4.03 -17.33
N HIS A 391 23.34 -4.94 -16.62
CA HIS A 391 23.66 -6.26 -17.12
C HIS A 391 22.43 -7.18 -17.14
N GLY A 392 22.31 -8.00 -18.19
CA GLY A 392 21.30 -9.05 -18.28
C GLY A 392 19.86 -8.54 -18.19
N ILE A 393 19.59 -7.33 -18.68
CA ILE A 393 18.21 -6.84 -18.83
C ILE A 393 17.52 -7.68 -19.92
N PRO A 394 16.40 -8.36 -19.64
CA PRO A 394 15.68 -9.17 -20.63
C PRO A 394 15.32 -8.36 -21.88
N GLU A 395 15.22 -8.97 -23.04
CA GLU A 395 14.78 -8.30 -24.28
C GLU A 395 13.26 -8.04 -24.25
N ASP A 396 12.78 -7.00 -24.95
CA ASP A 396 11.36 -6.68 -25.15
C ASP A 396 10.47 -6.47 -23.89
N VAL A 397 11.05 -6.41 -22.69
CA VAL A 397 10.32 -6.12 -21.45
C VAL A 397 10.18 -4.60 -21.22
N PRO A 398 9.00 -4.07 -20.84
CA PRO A 398 8.86 -2.65 -20.49
C PRO A 398 9.71 -2.27 -19.27
N ILE A 399 10.24 -1.05 -19.29
CA ILE A 399 11.11 -0.53 -18.24
C ILE A 399 10.41 0.62 -17.50
N PHE A 400 10.43 0.58 -16.18
CA PHE A 400 10.18 1.72 -15.32
C PHE A 400 11.52 2.29 -14.86
N LEU A 401 11.70 3.60 -15.00
CA LEU A 401 12.90 4.30 -14.53
C LEU A 401 12.52 5.16 -13.32
N HIS A 402 13.14 4.90 -12.17
CA HIS A 402 12.91 5.64 -10.95
C HIS A 402 14.19 6.33 -10.50
N PHE A 403 14.10 7.64 -10.27
CA PHE A 403 15.13 8.44 -9.63
C PHE A 403 14.62 8.89 -8.26
N ASP A 404 15.12 8.30 -7.19
CA ASP A 404 15.18 9.01 -5.91
C ASP A 404 16.42 9.91 -5.93
N LEU A 405 16.22 11.19 -5.61
CA LEU A 405 17.32 12.14 -5.65
C LEU A 405 18.33 11.92 -4.53
N ASP A 406 17.98 11.21 -3.46
CA ASP A 406 18.90 10.88 -2.38
C ASP A 406 20.09 10.01 -2.83
N TYR A 407 19.92 9.23 -3.92
CA TYR A 407 21.00 8.52 -4.61
C TYR A 407 22.15 9.47 -5.00
N PHE A 408 21.81 10.67 -5.45
CA PHE A 408 22.79 11.66 -5.89
C PHE A 408 23.41 12.43 -4.73
N ASN A 409 22.64 12.67 -3.66
CA ASN A 409 23.10 13.32 -2.44
C ASN A 409 22.15 12.96 -1.29
N ASN A 410 22.67 12.27 -0.28
CA ASN A 410 21.95 11.97 0.94
C ASN A 410 22.70 12.61 2.11
N ARG A 411 22.80 13.95 2.10
CA ARG A 411 23.54 14.72 3.11
C ARG A 411 22.99 14.45 4.50
N PHE A 412 21.68 14.37 4.60
CA PHE A 412 20.96 14.39 5.86
C PHE A 412 20.62 12.99 6.39
N ASP A 413 20.34 12.03 5.51
CA ASP A 413 19.98 10.65 5.85
C ASP A 413 18.87 10.55 6.90
N GLY A 414 17.87 11.44 6.83
CA GLY A 414 16.79 11.54 7.82
C GLY A 414 17.22 11.99 9.22
N ASN A 415 18.49 12.36 9.42
CA ASN A 415 19.06 12.72 10.72
C ASN A 415 19.20 14.23 10.88
N SER A 416 18.37 14.84 11.74
CA SER A 416 18.44 16.27 12.03
C SER A 416 19.75 16.71 12.71
N ARG A 417 20.49 15.76 13.29
CA ARG A 417 21.80 15.96 13.93
C ARG A 417 22.96 15.45 13.07
N TRP A 418 22.77 15.31 11.75
CA TRP A 418 23.78 14.76 10.81
C TRP A 418 25.17 15.43 10.88
N ARG A 419 25.26 16.70 11.32
CA ARG A 419 26.54 17.40 11.50
C ARG A 419 27.31 16.97 12.75
N GLU A 420 26.58 16.54 13.78
CA GLU A 420 27.10 16.25 15.12
C GLU A 420 27.25 14.75 15.37
N ASP A 421 26.48 13.93 14.66
CA ASP A 421 26.46 12.50 14.82
C ASP A 421 27.58 11.83 13.99
N PRO A 422 28.66 11.33 14.62
CA PRO A 422 29.76 10.70 13.91
C PRO A 422 29.37 9.35 13.27
N SER A 423 28.21 8.79 13.63
CA SER A 423 27.66 7.58 13.02
C SER A 423 26.76 7.87 11.82
N ALA A 424 26.38 9.13 11.61
CA ALA A 424 25.56 9.53 10.47
C ALA A 424 26.32 9.30 9.16
N ARG A 425 25.71 8.53 8.27
CA ARG A 425 26.22 8.33 6.92
C ARG A 425 25.86 9.54 6.06
N SER A 426 26.66 10.60 6.13
CA SER A 426 26.46 11.77 5.28
C SER A 426 27.11 11.57 3.91
N PHE A 427 26.30 11.49 2.85
CA PHE A 427 26.77 11.50 1.46
C PHE A 427 26.49 12.86 0.81
N ASP A 428 27.42 13.81 0.94
CA ASP A 428 27.26 15.18 0.45
C ASP A 428 28.26 15.55 -0.69
N PRO A 429 28.13 14.95 -1.89
CA PRO A 429 28.98 15.31 -3.00
C PRO A 429 28.61 16.69 -3.58
N ARG A 430 29.62 17.42 -4.05
CA ARG A 430 29.42 18.65 -4.84
C ARG A 430 28.50 18.38 -6.05
N PHE A 431 27.67 19.35 -6.42
CA PHE A 431 26.72 19.23 -7.54
C PHE A 431 27.37 18.82 -8.87
N THR A 432 28.63 19.17 -9.12
CA THR A 432 29.37 18.72 -10.32
C THR A 432 29.53 17.21 -10.39
N LYS A 433 29.76 16.54 -9.25
CA LYS A 433 29.87 15.08 -9.16
C LYS A 433 28.50 14.42 -9.34
N GLN A 434 27.45 15.01 -8.76
CA GLN A 434 26.07 14.55 -8.95
C GLN A 434 25.69 14.52 -10.44
N LYS A 435 25.97 15.61 -11.17
CA LYS A 435 25.77 15.68 -12.63
C LYS A 435 26.58 14.64 -13.41
N GLN A 436 27.81 14.34 -12.98
CA GLN A 436 28.63 13.31 -13.60
C GLN A 436 28.01 11.92 -13.43
N HIS A 437 27.46 11.61 -12.25
CA HIS A 437 26.75 10.36 -12.02
C HIS A 437 25.51 10.25 -12.92
N LEU A 438 24.67 11.30 -12.99
CA LEU A 438 23.50 11.31 -13.87
C LEU A 438 23.88 11.09 -15.35
N LYS A 439 24.95 11.75 -15.83
CA LYS A 439 25.45 11.53 -17.20
C LYS A 439 25.92 10.10 -17.43
N HIS A 440 26.50 9.48 -16.42
CA HIS A 440 26.93 8.08 -16.50
C HIS A 440 25.72 7.14 -16.63
N VAL A 441 24.68 7.34 -15.81
CA VAL A 441 23.40 6.63 -15.90
C VAL A 441 22.80 6.72 -17.31
N VAL A 442 22.62 7.95 -17.79
CA VAL A 442 21.97 8.23 -19.08
C VAL A 442 22.79 7.67 -20.25
N ARG A 443 24.12 7.80 -20.19
CA ARG A 443 25.02 7.19 -21.17
C ARG A 443 24.90 5.66 -21.17
N GLY A 444 24.84 5.02 -20.01
CA GLY A 444 24.67 3.57 -19.89
C GLY A 444 23.37 3.10 -20.53
N ILE A 445 22.24 3.76 -20.21
CA ILE A 445 20.93 3.48 -20.81
C ILE A 445 21.00 3.57 -22.34
N LYS A 446 21.62 4.62 -22.88
CA LYS A 446 21.79 4.82 -24.32
C LYS A 446 22.67 3.75 -24.96
N GLN A 447 23.80 3.42 -24.35
CA GLN A 447 24.75 2.43 -24.88
C GLN A 447 24.14 1.02 -24.95
N LYS A 448 23.19 0.73 -24.05
CA LYS A 448 22.43 -0.52 -24.03
C LYS A 448 21.14 -0.46 -24.87
N ASN A 449 20.86 0.65 -25.55
CA ASN A 449 19.66 0.88 -26.37
C ASN A 449 18.34 0.64 -25.60
N LEU A 450 18.27 1.04 -24.33
CA LEU A 450 17.12 0.77 -23.47
C LEU A 450 16.05 1.88 -23.52
N GLN A 451 16.37 3.04 -24.09
CA GLN A 451 15.53 4.24 -24.01
C GLN A 451 14.11 4.07 -24.54
N ASP A 452 13.93 3.30 -25.61
CA ASP A 452 12.64 3.12 -26.26
C ASP A 452 11.69 2.24 -25.44
N ARG A 453 12.25 1.46 -24.50
CA ARG A 453 11.52 0.55 -23.60
C ARG A 453 11.12 1.19 -22.28
N ILE A 454 11.66 2.36 -21.92
CA ILE A 454 11.33 3.06 -20.67
C ILE A 454 9.96 3.67 -20.81
N ILE A 455 8.90 3.04 -20.29
CA ILE A 455 7.51 3.48 -20.48
C ILE A 455 7.01 4.46 -19.42
N ASP A 456 7.65 4.52 -18.25
CA ASP A 456 7.34 5.43 -17.14
C ASP A 456 8.66 5.96 -16.54
N THR A 457 8.67 7.22 -16.09
CA THR A 457 9.83 7.83 -15.42
C THR A 457 9.40 8.63 -14.19
N SER A 458 9.77 8.12 -13.02
CA SER A 458 9.41 8.72 -11.74
C SER A 458 10.61 9.41 -11.10
N ILE A 459 10.36 10.57 -10.49
CA ILE A 459 11.37 11.37 -9.77
C ILE A 459 10.83 11.70 -8.38
N GLY A 460 11.44 11.14 -7.34
CA GLY A 460 11.22 11.50 -5.93
C GLY A 460 12.27 12.52 -5.48
N ILE A 461 11.84 13.68 -4.97
CA ILE A 461 12.76 14.73 -4.51
C ILE A 461 13.37 14.40 -3.14
N SER A 462 12.63 13.70 -2.28
CA SER A 462 13.05 13.25 -0.95
C SER A 462 13.53 14.38 0.00
N PRO A 463 12.66 15.36 0.32
CA PRO A 463 12.92 16.37 1.35
C PRO A 463 13.34 15.72 2.67
N GLY A 464 14.32 16.32 3.33
CA GLY A 464 14.93 15.75 4.54
C GLY A 464 16.06 14.76 4.26
N PHE A 465 16.26 14.33 3.01
CA PHE A 465 17.39 13.51 2.55
C PHE A 465 18.24 14.26 1.50
N PHE A 466 17.61 14.68 0.39
CA PHE A 466 18.26 15.41 -0.70
C PHE A 466 18.17 16.93 -0.50
N PRO A 467 19.30 17.68 -0.51
CA PRO A 467 19.32 19.11 -0.21
C PRO A 467 18.52 20.00 -1.17
N ALA A 468 17.70 20.90 -0.60
CA ALA A 468 16.80 21.79 -1.31
C ALA A 468 17.50 22.77 -2.26
N GLU A 469 18.75 23.17 -2.01
CA GLU A 469 19.51 23.97 -2.96
C GLU A 469 19.75 23.26 -4.31
N PHE A 470 19.65 21.93 -4.34
CA PHE A 470 19.88 21.13 -5.54
C PHE A 470 18.60 20.65 -6.25
N TRP A 471 17.41 20.85 -5.68
CA TRP A 471 16.15 20.38 -6.28
C TRP A 471 15.94 20.88 -7.71
N LYS A 472 15.84 22.21 -7.88
CA LYS A 472 15.70 22.85 -9.20
C LYS A 472 16.80 22.47 -10.18
N PRO A 473 18.10 22.64 -9.86
CA PRO A 473 19.14 22.36 -10.83
C PRO A 473 19.25 20.87 -11.17
N MET A 474 19.01 19.94 -10.23
CA MET A 474 19.04 18.50 -10.52
C MET A 474 17.87 18.08 -11.41
N VAL A 475 16.64 18.48 -11.09
CA VAL A 475 15.47 18.14 -11.93
C VAL A 475 15.62 18.68 -13.35
N ASN A 476 16.13 19.91 -13.51
CA ASN A 476 16.43 20.46 -14.83
C ASN A 476 17.50 19.66 -15.58
N GLU A 477 18.53 19.19 -14.87
CA GLU A 477 19.56 18.34 -15.45
C GLU A 477 18.99 16.99 -15.90
N ILE A 478 18.17 16.33 -15.07
CA ILE A 478 17.47 15.08 -15.41
C ILE A 478 16.63 15.27 -16.68
N TYR A 479 15.81 16.31 -16.75
CA TYR A 479 15.01 16.60 -17.94
C TYR A 479 15.87 16.83 -19.19
N ARG A 480 17.01 17.51 -19.04
CA ARG A 480 17.92 17.77 -20.15
C ARG A 480 18.59 16.48 -20.64
N GLU A 481 19.09 15.66 -19.73
CA GLU A 481 19.81 14.42 -20.08
C GLU A 481 18.83 13.37 -20.64
N LEU A 482 17.63 13.22 -20.07
CA LEU A 482 16.61 12.30 -20.60
C LEU A 482 16.12 12.70 -22.00
N ARG A 483 16.08 14.00 -22.32
CA ARG A 483 15.78 14.46 -23.69
C ARG A 483 16.78 13.92 -24.71
N THR A 484 18.04 13.68 -24.33
CA THR A 484 19.06 13.09 -25.22
C THR A 484 18.81 11.61 -25.55
N LEU A 485 17.90 10.98 -24.78
CA LEU A 485 17.36 9.63 -25.00
C LEU A 485 16.03 9.65 -25.75
N GLY A 486 15.51 10.81 -26.15
CA GLY A 486 14.16 10.95 -26.71
C GLY A 486 13.04 10.93 -25.67
N ILE A 487 13.36 10.88 -24.38
CA ILE A 487 12.39 10.92 -23.28
C ILE A 487 12.16 12.39 -22.91
N ASN A 488 11.07 12.97 -23.41
CA ASN A 488 10.71 14.35 -23.09
C ASN A 488 9.75 14.36 -21.90
N LEU A 489 10.23 14.83 -20.73
CA LEU A 489 9.40 15.01 -19.54
C LEU A 489 8.86 16.44 -19.52
N THR A 490 7.57 16.59 -19.76
CA THR A 490 6.86 17.87 -19.66
C THR A 490 5.69 17.72 -18.69
N LYS A 491 5.20 18.82 -18.11
CA LYS A 491 3.96 18.79 -17.31
C LYS A 491 2.87 18.08 -18.13
N GLY A 492 2.29 17.03 -17.55
CA GLY A 492 1.20 16.29 -18.19
C GLY A 492 -0.01 17.20 -18.40
N VAL A 493 -0.82 16.90 -19.41
CA VAL A 493 -2.14 17.54 -19.54
C VAL A 493 -2.95 17.13 -18.30
N THR A 494 -3.45 18.10 -17.55
CA THR A 494 -4.42 17.85 -16.48
C THR A 494 -5.63 17.20 -17.15
N MET A 495 -5.81 15.90 -16.97
CA MET A 495 -7.07 15.24 -17.28
C MET A 495 -8.06 15.82 -16.27
N SER A 496 -8.86 16.79 -16.72
CA SER A 496 -10.03 17.25 -15.98
C SER A 496 -10.91 16.03 -15.79
N THR A 497 -10.92 15.48 -14.57
CA THR A 497 -11.99 14.61 -14.12
C THR A 497 -13.26 15.45 -14.12
N ARG A 498 -14.26 15.01 -14.88
CA ARG A 498 -15.64 15.50 -14.78
C ARG A 498 -16.39 14.65 -13.77
#